data_AF-D8FT82-F1
#
_entry.id   AF-D8FT82-F1
#
_cell.length_a   1.000
_cell.length_b   1.000
_cell.length_c   1.000
_cell.angle_alpha   90.00
_cell.angle_beta   90.00
_cell.angle_gamma   90.00
#
_symmetry.space_group_name_H-M   'P 1'
#
loop_
_entity.id
_entity.type
_entity.pdbx_description
1 polymer ?
#
loop_
_entity_poly.entity_id
_entity_poly.type
_entity_poly.pdbx_seq_one_letter_code
_entity_poly.pdbx_strand_id
1 'polypeptide(L)'
;MFGTEQERGDDGQMVMFAPDGDEVVITNPADAQQPLDFLLIAGVPLNEPVVRYGPFVMNTEAEIIQAIADYQNGRMGRIHV
;
A
#
# COMPACT_ATOMS: atom_id res chain seq x y z
N MET A 1 -12.61 15.63 -4.95
CA MET A 1 -11.78 16.56 -4.14
C MET A 1 -11.37 15.85 -2.86
N PHE A 2 -10.14 16.10 -2.38
CA PHE A 2 -9.52 15.44 -1.23
C PHE A 2 -8.88 16.48 -0.29
N GLY A 3 -8.96 16.26 1.01
CA GLY A 3 -8.28 17.09 2.02
C GLY A 3 -8.91 18.49 2.22
N THR A 4 -8.36 19.25 3.17
CA THR A 4 -8.82 20.60 3.52
C THR A 4 -8.55 21.63 2.43
N GLU A 5 -7.51 21.41 1.61
CA GLU A 5 -7.19 22.25 0.44
C GLU A 5 -7.97 21.85 -0.81
N GLN A 6 -8.82 20.83 -0.71
CA GLN A 6 -9.64 20.30 -1.81
C GLN A 6 -8.84 20.03 -3.08
N GLU A 7 -7.81 19.19 -2.96
CA GLU A 7 -7.07 18.75 -4.14
C GLU A 7 -7.93 17.85 -5.03
N ARG A 8 -7.88 18.07 -6.33
CA ARG A 8 -8.52 17.19 -7.30
C ARG A 8 -7.62 15.98 -7.55
N GLY A 9 -8.17 14.78 -7.38
CA GLY A 9 -7.58 13.57 -7.90
C GLY A 9 -8.47 13.01 -9.01
N ASP A 10 -7.84 12.42 -10.02
CA ASP A 10 -8.50 11.79 -11.15
C ASP A 10 -8.39 10.25 -11.07
N ASP A 11 -9.04 9.55 -12.00
CA ASP A 11 -9.03 8.08 -12.04
C ASP A 11 -7.60 7.51 -12.17
N GLY A 12 -7.34 6.42 -11.45
CA GLY A 12 -6.02 5.78 -11.37
C GLY A 12 -4.97 6.55 -10.55
N GLN A 13 -5.32 7.70 -9.96
CA GLN A 13 -4.39 8.49 -9.15
C GLN A 13 -4.35 8.00 -7.70
N MET A 14 -3.14 8.01 -7.12
CA MET A 14 -2.93 7.86 -5.69
C MET A 14 -2.82 9.23 -5.04
N VAL A 15 -3.62 9.47 -4.00
CA VAL A 15 -3.56 10.67 -3.17
C VAL A 15 -2.98 10.29 -1.80
N MET A 16 -1.95 11.01 -1.36
CA MET A 16 -1.27 10.77 -0.09
C MET A 16 -1.69 11.80 0.94
N PHE A 17 -2.24 11.33 2.07
CA PHE A 17 -2.56 12.20 3.21
C PHE A 17 -1.41 12.23 4.20
N ALA A 18 -1.19 13.38 4.82
CA ALA A 18 -0.27 13.49 5.94
C ALA A 18 -0.86 12.79 7.18
N PRO A 19 -0.03 12.17 8.04
CA PRO A 19 -0.50 11.38 9.18
C PRO A 19 -0.84 12.22 10.42
N ASP A 20 -0.94 13.54 10.28
CA ASP A 20 -1.14 14.52 11.36
C ASP A 20 -2.58 15.06 11.46
N GLY A 21 -3.52 14.45 10.73
CA GLY A 21 -4.94 14.79 10.75
C GLY A 21 -5.83 13.67 11.30
N ASP A 22 -6.99 14.07 11.83
CA ASP A 22 -7.98 13.15 12.42
C ASP A 22 -9.11 12.75 11.45
N GLU A 23 -9.26 13.46 10.33
CA GLU A 23 -10.36 13.30 9.39
C GLU A 23 -9.89 13.41 7.93
N VAL A 24 -10.50 12.60 7.06
CA VAL A 24 -10.35 12.70 5.60
C VAL A 24 -11.73 12.93 4.98
N VAL A 25 -11.89 14.07 4.30
CA VAL A 25 -13.12 14.41 3.58
C VAL A 25 -12.93 14.12 2.09
N ILE A 26 -13.87 13.36 1.53
CA ILE A 26 -13.89 12.98 0.10
C ILE A 26 -15.24 13.39 -0.46
N THR A 27 -15.23 14.07 -1.61
CA THR A 27 -16.45 14.54 -2.28
C THR A 27 -16.40 14.26 -3.77
N ASN A 28 -17.47 13.66 -4.28
CA ASN A 28 -17.76 13.60 -5.70
C ASN A 28 -18.46 14.90 -6.13
N PRO A 29 -17.89 15.69 -7.06
CA PRO A 29 -18.50 16.95 -7.52
C PRO A 29 -19.92 16.75 -8.05
N ALA A 30 -20.78 17.76 -7.88
CA ALA A 30 -22.19 17.68 -8.32
C ALA A 30 -22.34 17.58 -9.86
N ASP A 31 -21.36 18.05 -10.61
CA ASP A 31 -21.28 17.99 -12.07
C ASP A 31 -20.51 16.76 -12.59
N ALA A 32 -20.13 15.83 -11.70
CA ALA A 32 -19.46 14.61 -12.07
C ALA A 32 -20.34 13.76 -12.98
N GLN A 33 -19.78 13.34 -14.11
CA GLN A 33 -20.48 12.55 -15.13
C GLN A 33 -20.49 11.05 -14.81
N GLN A 34 -19.72 10.62 -13.81
CA GLN A 34 -19.55 9.22 -13.41
C GLN A 34 -19.56 9.09 -11.87
N PRO A 35 -19.97 7.92 -11.33
CA PRO A 35 -19.78 7.61 -9.91
C PRO A 35 -18.31 7.64 -9.51
N LEU A 36 -18.06 7.91 -8.23
CA LEU A 36 -16.72 7.85 -7.65
C LEU A 36 -16.52 6.51 -6.96
N ASP A 37 -15.63 5.68 -7.50
CA ASP A 37 -15.12 4.48 -6.86
C ASP A 37 -13.68 4.73 -6.38
N PHE A 38 -13.41 4.43 -5.11
CA PHE A 38 -12.08 4.64 -4.53
C PHE A 38 -11.76 3.63 -3.43
N LEU A 39 -10.47 3.49 -3.12
CA LEU A 39 -9.98 2.70 -2.00
C LEU A 39 -9.25 3.62 -1.02
N LEU A 40 -9.68 3.58 0.25
CA LEU A 40 -8.96 4.21 1.35
C LEU A 40 -8.14 3.16 2.09
N ILE A 41 -6.82 3.34 2.14
CA ILE A 41 -5.88 2.49 2.86
C ILE A 41 -5.22 3.32 3.96
N ALA A 42 -5.32 2.87 5.20
CA ALA A 42 -4.67 3.49 6.36
C ALA A 42 -4.14 2.41 7.32
N GLY A 43 -3.09 2.74 8.06
CA GLY A 43 -2.49 1.82 9.03
C GLY A 43 -1.45 2.52 9.91
N VAL A 44 -1.15 1.92 11.05
CA VAL A 44 -0.08 2.39 11.95
C VAL A 44 1.27 2.02 11.34
N PRO A 45 2.23 2.96 11.20
CA PRO A 45 3.56 2.65 10.71
C PRO A 45 4.24 1.59 11.60
N LEU A 46 4.78 0.53 10.99
CA LEU A 46 5.54 -0.50 11.71
C LEU A 46 6.86 0.04 12.28
N ASN A 47 7.44 1.06 11.64
CA ASN A 47 8.72 1.66 12.01
C ASN A 47 9.89 0.65 12.05
N GLU A 48 9.81 -0.39 11.23
CA GLU A 48 10.88 -1.38 11.05
C GLU A 48 11.60 -1.16 9.72
N PRO A 49 12.87 -1.56 9.59
CA PRO A 49 13.55 -1.55 8.31
C PRO A 49 12.81 -2.42 7.29
N VAL A 50 12.80 -1.97 6.03
CA VAL A 50 12.20 -2.69 4.91
C VAL A 50 13.28 -2.98 3.89
N VAL A 51 13.60 -4.26 3.70
CA VAL A 51 14.52 -4.75 2.67
C VAL A 51 13.72 -5.63 1.72
N ARG A 52 13.78 -5.33 0.42
CA ARG A 52 13.01 -6.03 -0.61
C ARG A 52 13.91 -6.61 -1.69
N TYR A 53 13.66 -7.86 -2.06
CA TYR A 53 14.22 -8.47 -3.26
C TYR A 53 13.20 -9.38 -3.95
N GLY A 54 12.76 -8.99 -5.15
CA GLY A 54 11.74 -9.72 -5.90
C GLY A 54 10.43 -9.88 -5.09
N PRO A 55 9.98 -11.12 -4.83
CA PRO A 55 8.77 -11.41 -4.08
C PRO A 55 8.95 -11.39 -2.55
N PHE A 56 10.18 -11.21 -2.05
CA PHE A 56 10.48 -11.26 -0.62
C PHE A 56 10.67 -9.86 -0.04
N VAL A 57 10.05 -9.62 1.12
CA VAL A 57 10.20 -8.41 1.94
C VAL A 57 10.52 -8.87 3.35
N MET A 58 11.66 -8.43 3.89
CA MET A 58 12.17 -8.77 5.22
C MET A 58 12.77 -7.52 5.89
N ASN A 59 13.27 -7.64 7.11
CA ASN A 59 13.86 -6.51 7.84
C ASN A 59 15.38 -6.35 7.58
N THR A 60 16.07 -7.39 7.12
CA THR A 60 17.53 -7.37 6.86
C THR A 60 17.93 -8.06 5.56
N GLU A 61 19.11 -7.73 5.02
CA GLU A 61 19.67 -8.42 3.84
C GLU A 61 19.94 -9.92 4.09
N ALA A 62 20.37 -10.28 5.31
CA ALA A 62 20.62 -11.67 5.69
C ALA A 62 19.34 -12.51 5.64
N GLU A 63 18.21 -11.97 6.08
CA GLU A 63 16.90 -12.63 5.99
C GLU A 63 16.45 -12.81 4.54
N ILE A 64 16.74 -11.85 3.65
CA ILE A 64 16.49 -12.01 2.21
C ILE A 64 17.30 -13.17 1.63
N ILE A 65 18.60 -13.25 1.95
CA ILE A 65 19.45 -14.37 1.49
C ILE A 65 18.90 -15.70 1.98
N GLN A 66 18.48 -15.77 3.24
CA GLN A 66 17.86 -16.96 3.82
C GLN A 66 16.54 -17.32 3.11
N ALA A 67 15.66 -16.35 2.86
CA ALA A 67 14.39 -16.57 2.17
C ALA A 67 14.59 -17.11 0.75
N ILE A 68 15.59 -16.60 0.02
CA ILE A 68 15.97 -17.12 -1.30
C ILE A 68 16.45 -18.56 -1.20
N ALA A 69 17.31 -18.87 -0.23
CA ALA A 69 17.80 -20.24 -0.02
C ALA A 69 16.64 -21.20 0.34
N ASP A 70 15.70 -20.78 1.18
CA ASP A 70 14.53 -21.60 1.54
C ASP A 70 13.62 -21.83 0.33
N TYR A 71 13.45 -20.84 -0.55
CA TYR A 71 12.73 -21.01 -1.81
C TYR A 71 13.40 -22.03 -2.72
N GLN A 72 14.71 -21.89 -2.93
CA GLN A 72 15.50 -22.80 -3.77
C GLN A 72 15.51 -24.24 -3.23
N ASN A 73 15.46 -24.39 -1.90
CA ASN A 73 15.41 -25.69 -1.23
C ASN A 73 13.98 -26.25 -1.08
N GLY A 74 12.96 -25.60 -1.66
CA GLY A 74 11.58 -26.08 -1.63
C GLY A 74 10.91 -26.02 -0.25
N ARG A 75 11.34 -25.11 0.63
CA ARG A 75 10.84 -24.95 2.01
C ARG A 75 9.69 -23.95 2.14
N MET A 76 9.06 -23.56 1.04
CA MET A 76 7.94 -22.60 1.01
C MET A 76 6.54 -23.23 1.15
N GLY A 77 6.49 -24.50 1.57
CA GLY A 77 5.26 -25.29 1.56
C GLY A 77 4.92 -25.80 0.15
N ARG A 78 3.80 -26.53 0.04
CA ARG A 78 3.33 -27.13 -1.21
C ARG A 78 1.85 -26.84 -1.39
N ILE A 79 1.48 -26.41 -2.58
CA ILE A 79 0.07 -26.31 -2.98
C ILE A 79 -0.40 -27.74 -3.29
N HIS A 80 -1.37 -28.20 -2.53
CA HIS A 80 -2.08 -29.44 -2.82
C HIS A 80 -3.29 -29.07 -3.67
N VAL A 81 -3.37 -29.64 -4.87
CA VAL A 81 -4.52 -29.55 -5.78
C VAL A 81 -5.32 -30.84 -5.72
#